data_AF-A0A2N2WBD3-F1
#
_entry.id   AF-A0A2N2WBD3-F1
#
_cell.length_a   1.000
_cell.length_b   1.000
_cell.length_c   1.000
_cell.angle_alpha   90.00
_cell.angle_beta   90.00
_cell.angle_gamma   90.00
#
_symmetry.space_group_name_H-M   'P 1'
#
loop_
_entity.id
_entity.type
_entity.pdbx_description
1 polymer ?
#
loop_
_entity_poly.entity_id
_entity_poly.type
_entity_poly.pdbx_seq_one_letter_code
_entity_poly.pdbx_strand_id
1 'polypeptide(L)'
;MGYYNWEVIFKTKTDNELLSIYAGNSHLDFEGRIYAALELKKRDFNFEKIQAIHKKNIANLRNEIESYKTLKFTKTKHFRGLLFTSAFLVSILIAAISNAKAFLFQNIFEQFRFWLIIISSILYVVTARWIYKYQKRKFSEAILHKIELLKLLDLPAFDN
;
A
#
# COMPACT_ATOMS: atom_id res chain seq x y z
N MET A 1 -2.62 -18.72 -2.84
CA MET A 1 -1.21 -18.51 -2.48
C MET A 1 -0.70 -19.84 -1.99
N GLY A 2 0.33 -20.41 -2.62
CA GLY A 2 0.88 -21.70 -2.19
C GLY A 2 1.48 -21.55 -0.79
N TYR A 3 1.21 -22.49 0.10
CA TYR A 3 1.85 -22.57 1.41
C TYR A 3 3.34 -22.85 1.18
N TYR A 4 4.18 -21.81 1.27
CA TYR A 4 5.62 -21.99 1.28
C TYR A 4 6.03 -22.54 2.64
N ASN A 5 6.63 -23.73 2.64
CA ASN A 5 7.18 -24.30 3.87
C ASN A 5 8.56 -23.69 4.15
N TRP A 6 8.55 -22.44 4.65
CA TRP A 6 9.77 -21.69 4.95
C TRP A 6 10.70 -22.43 5.92
N GLU A 7 10.14 -23.16 6.88
CA GLU A 7 10.94 -23.94 7.84
C GLU A 7 11.78 -25.01 7.15
N VAL A 8 11.22 -25.73 6.16
CA VAL A 8 11.97 -26.75 5.42
C VAL A 8 13.03 -26.13 4.51
N ILE A 9 12.69 -25.02 3.85
CA ILE A 9 13.62 -24.32 2.94
C ILE A 9 14.84 -23.81 3.72
N PHE A 10 14.61 -23.18 4.88
CA PHE A 10 15.66 -22.53 5.66
C PHE A 10 16.54 -23.49 6.47
N LYS A 11 16.09 -24.71 6.74
CA LYS A 11 16.94 -25.76 7.34
C LYS A 11 18.22 -26.03 6.53
N THR A 12 18.16 -25.88 5.20
CA THR A 12 19.31 -26.14 4.31
C THR A 12 20.23 -24.93 4.14
N LYS A 13 19.84 -23.76 4.65
CA LYS A 13 20.60 -22.51 4.50
C LYS A 13 21.63 -22.34 5.60
N THR A 14 22.75 -21.69 5.26
CA THR A 14 23.77 -21.30 6.22
C THR A 14 23.29 -20.13 7.09
N ASP A 15 23.88 -19.96 8.28
CA ASP A 15 23.49 -18.88 9.18
C ASP A 15 23.74 -17.50 8.57
N ASN A 16 24.81 -17.35 7.79
CA ASN A 16 25.09 -16.10 7.07
C ASN A 16 24.02 -15.80 6.01
N GLU A 17 23.53 -16.82 5.29
CA GLU A 17 22.43 -16.64 4.35
C GLU A 17 21.13 -16.25 5.07
N LEU A 18 20.80 -16.94 6.18
CA LEU A 18 19.61 -16.62 6.97
C LEU A 18 19.68 -15.21 7.56
N LEU A 19 20.86 -14.79 8.02
CA LEU A 19 21.08 -13.44 8.54
C LEU A 19 20.92 -12.40 7.43
N SER A 20 21.46 -12.67 6.24
CA SER A 20 21.32 -11.82 5.06
C SER A 20 19.85 -11.69 4.64
N ILE A 21 19.11 -12.80 4.66
CA ILE A 21 17.67 -12.83 4.40
C ILE A 21 16.94 -11.96 5.42
N TYR A 22 17.16 -12.17 6.72
CA TYR A 22 16.49 -11.40 7.77
C TYR A 22 16.81 -9.91 7.72
N ALA A 23 18.05 -9.54 7.37
CA ALA A 23 18.48 -8.16 7.15
C ALA A 23 17.78 -7.47 5.96
N GLY A 24 17.09 -8.25 5.11
CA GLY A 24 16.36 -7.76 3.95
C GLY A 24 17.18 -7.71 2.67
N ASN A 25 18.34 -8.37 2.62
CA ASN A 25 19.21 -8.43 1.43
C ASN A 25 18.79 -9.52 0.45
N SER A 26 17.51 -9.92 0.47
CA SER A 26 16.94 -10.94 -0.41
C SER A 26 15.62 -10.46 -1.01
N HIS A 27 15.17 -11.13 -2.06
CA HIS A 27 13.87 -10.89 -2.69
C HIS A 27 12.69 -11.43 -1.87
N LEU A 28 12.94 -12.06 -0.72
CA LEU A 28 11.89 -12.60 0.12
C LEU A 28 11.11 -11.48 0.81
N ASP A 29 9.81 -11.72 0.94
CA ASP A 29 8.88 -10.83 1.61
C ASP A 29 9.12 -10.80 3.13
N PHE A 30 8.35 -9.97 3.83
CA PHE A 30 8.53 -9.80 5.27
C PHE A 30 8.33 -11.10 6.05
N GLU A 31 7.42 -11.97 5.60
CA GLU A 31 7.17 -13.27 6.21
C GLU A 31 8.42 -14.16 6.13
N GLY A 32 8.99 -14.36 4.94
CA GLY A 32 10.21 -15.15 4.77
C GLY A 32 11.38 -14.64 5.61
N ARG A 33 11.48 -13.32 5.81
CA ARG A 33 12.50 -12.72 6.69
C ARG A 33 12.33 -13.12 8.15
N ILE A 34 11.09 -13.12 8.64
CA ILE A 34 10.77 -13.47 10.03
C ILE A 34 11.04 -14.95 10.27
N TYR A 35 10.68 -15.83 9.33
CA TYR A 35 11.00 -17.26 9.43
C TYR A 35 12.51 -17.52 9.39
N ALA A 36 13.30 -16.75 8.64
CA ALA A 36 14.76 -16.86 8.69
C ALA A 36 15.32 -16.49 10.07
N ALA A 37 14.75 -15.46 10.73
CA ALA A 37 15.14 -15.10 12.09
C ALA A 37 14.71 -16.14 13.13
N LEU A 38 13.53 -16.75 12.97
CA LEU A 38 13.09 -17.85 13.83
C LEU A 38 14.04 -19.05 13.73
N GLU A 39 14.48 -19.40 12.52
CA GLU A 39 15.45 -20.47 12.30
C GLU A 39 16.82 -20.13 12.92
N LEU A 40 17.30 -18.89 12.77
CA LEU A 40 18.52 -18.43 13.46
C LEU A 40 18.41 -18.53 14.98
N LYS A 41 17.25 -18.15 15.56
CA LYS A 41 16.98 -18.27 16.99
C LYS A 41 16.98 -19.74 17.44
N LYS A 42 16.39 -20.65 16.64
CA LYS A 42 16.40 -22.11 16.91
C LYS A 42 17.81 -22.71 16.91
N ARG A 43 18.75 -22.10 16.20
CA ARG A 43 20.16 -22.54 16.10
C ARG A 43 21.09 -21.89 17.13
N ASP A 44 20.53 -21.15 18.09
CA ASP A 44 21.29 -20.36 19.07
C ASP A 44 22.34 -19.43 18.41
N PHE A 45 22.01 -18.92 17.21
CA PHE A 45 22.86 -17.96 16.53
C PHE A 45 22.96 -16.65 17.31
N ASN A 46 24.08 -15.93 17.14
CA ASN A 46 24.42 -14.70 17.85
C ASN A 46 23.20 -13.75 18.02
N PHE A 47 22.73 -13.67 19.27
CA PHE A 47 21.54 -12.92 19.64
C PHE A 47 21.67 -11.42 19.37
N GLU A 48 22.84 -10.82 19.63
CA GLU A 48 23.08 -9.39 19.43
C GLU A 48 22.89 -8.98 17.96
N LYS A 49 23.36 -9.82 17.02
CA LYS A 49 23.18 -9.58 15.58
C LYS A 49 21.71 -9.65 15.18
N ILE A 50 20.98 -10.64 15.69
CA ILE A 50 19.53 -10.77 15.45
C ILE A 50 18.79 -9.55 16.03
N GLN A 51 19.14 -9.14 17.24
CA GLN A 51 18.52 -8.01 17.93
C GLN A 51 18.78 -6.68 17.21
N ALA A 52 19.99 -6.46 16.68
CA ALA A 52 20.32 -5.27 15.91
C ALA A 52 19.43 -5.12 14.66
N ILE A 53 19.25 -6.22 13.90
CA ILE A 53 18.35 -6.24 12.74
C ILE A 53 16.90 -6.07 13.18
N HIS A 54 16.50 -6.69 14.28
CA HIS A 54 15.15 -6.57 14.84
C HIS A 54 14.79 -5.12 15.19
N LYS A 55 15.70 -4.40 15.86
CA LYS A 55 15.55 -2.97 16.19
C LYS A 55 15.35 -2.13 14.92
N LYS A 56 16.13 -2.39 13.86
CA LYS A 56 15.96 -1.72 12.55
C LYS A 56 14.58 -2.00 11.94
N ASN A 57 14.11 -3.24 12.00
CA ASN A 57 12.79 -3.63 11.49
C ASN A 57 11.65 -2.96 12.25
N ILE A 58 11.76 -2.84 13.59
CA ILE A 58 10.81 -2.09 14.41
C ILE A 58 10.81 -0.60 14.04
N ALA A 59 11.99 0.01 13.86
CA ALA A 59 12.10 1.41 13.47
C ALA A 59 11.45 1.67 12.10
N ASN A 60 11.68 0.79 11.12
CA ASN A 60 11.02 0.86 9.82
C ASN A 60 9.50 0.76 9.94
N LEU A 61 9.00 -0.15 10.78
CA LEU A 61 7.57 -0.31 11.02
C LEU A 61 6.95 0.94 11.69
N ARG A 62 7.67 1.58 12.61
CA ARG A 62 7.25 2.87 13.20
C ARG A 62 7.11 3.94 12.13
N ASN A 63 8.08 4.05 11.21
CA ASN A 63 8.02 5.00 10.10
C ASN A 63 6.86 4.69 9.15
N GLU A 64 6.57 3.42 8.87
CA GLU A 64 5.40 3.00 8.08
C GLU A 64 4.08 3.39 8.78
N ILE A 65 3.97 3.18 10.10
CA ILE A 65 2.81 3.58 10.91
C ILE A 65 2.63 5.11 10.90
N GLU A 66 3.71 5.87 11.03
CA GLU A 66 3.65 7.33 10.97
C GLU A 66 3.23 7.82 9.58
N SER A 67 3.75 7.20 8.52
CA SER A 67 3.33 7.43 7.14
C SER A 67 1.83 7.13 6.95
N TYR A 68 1.32 6.05 7.56
CA TYR A 68 -0.10 5.72 7.57
C TYR A 68 -0.95 6.77 8.30
N LYS A 69 -0.49 7.23 9.47
CA LYS A 69 -1.19 8.26 10.26
C LYS A 69 -1.26 9.59 9.52
N THR A 70 -0.20 9.95 8.80
CA THR A 70 -0.13 11.18 8.01
C THR A 70 -0.77 11.06 6.62
N LEU A 71 -1.20 9.85 6.21
CA LEU A 71 -1.89 9.59 4.96
C LEU A 71 -3.26 10.30 4.96
N LYS A 72 -3.36 11.37 4.17
CA LYS A 72 -4.59 12.12 3.94
C LYS A 72 -5.01 11.99 2.49
N PHE A 73 -6.32 11.82 2.24
CA PHE A 73 -6.87 11.77 0.89
C PHE A 73 -6.43 12.98 0.06
N THR A 74 -6.43 14.16 0.67
CA THR A 74 -6.05 15.44 0.04
C THR A 74 -4.60 15.49 -0.45
N LYS A 75 -3.72 14.63 0.09
CA LYS A 75 -2.32 14.53 -0.35
C LYS A 75 -2.10 13.46 -1.44
N THR A 76 -3.14 12.72 -1.83
CA THR A 76 -3.03 11.66 -2.84
C THR A 76 -3.15 12.19 -4.26
N LYS A 77 -2.55 11.47 -5.22
CA LYS A 77 -2.71 11.76 -6.67
C LYS A 77 -4.18 11.75 -7.11
N HIS A 78 -4.98 10.85 -6.52
CA HIS A 78 -6.41 10.73 -6.77
C HIS A 78 -7.18 12.00 -6.43
N PHE A 79 -6.83 12.69 -5.34
CA PHE A 79 -7.43 13.97 -4.99
C PHE A 79 -7.09 15.08 -5.98
N ARG A 80 -5.83 15.17 -6.44
CA ARG A 80 -5.47 16.12 -7.50
C ARG A 80 -6.26 15.85 -8.78
N GLY A 81 -6.33 14.58 -9.19
CA GLY A 81 -7.15 14.17 -10.33
C GLY A 81 -8.62 14.56 -10.15
N LEU A 82 -9.18 14.38 -8.95
CA LEU A 82 -10.54 14.79 -8.64
C LEU A 82 -10.75 16.30 -8.82
N LEU A 83 -9.81 17.14 -8.37
CA LEU A 83 -9.88 18.60 -8.58
C LEU A 83 -9.88 18.96 -10.07
N PHE A 84 -9.00 18.35 -10.87
CA PHE A 84 -8.93 18.59 -12.31
C PHE A 84 -10.21 18.12 -13.02
N THR A 85 -10.70 16.92 -12.71
CA THR A 85 -11.95 16.40 -13.26
C THR A 85 -13.13 17.28 -12.86
N SER A 86 -13.19 17.79 -11.62
CA SER A 86 -14.26 18.71 -11.22
C SER A 86 -14.18 20.05 -11.94
N ALA A 87 -12.99 20.61 -12.13
CA ALA A 87 -12.82 21.87 -12.86
C ALA A 87 -13.22 21.70 -14.34
N PHE A 88 -12.81 20.60 -14.96
CA PHE A 88 -13.17 20.25 -16.33
C PHE A 88 -14.70 20.08 -16.50
N LEU A 89 -15.35 19.39 -15.58
CA LEU A 89 -16.81 19.26 -15.57
C LEU A 89 -17.52 20.60 -15.48
N VAL A 90 -17.04 21.51 -14.61
CA VAL A 90 -17.59 22.86 -14.49
C VAL A 90 -17.42 23.64 -15.79
N SER A 91 -16.25 23.57 -16.43
CA SER A 91 -16.02 24.22 -17.74
C SER A 91 -16.94 23.67 -18.83
N ILE A 92 -17.16 22.35 -18.87
CA ILE A 92 -18.10 21.71 -19.81
C ILE A 92 -19.54 22.18 -19.55
N LEU A 93 -19.95 22.23 -18.28
CA LEU A 93 -21.29 22.70 -17.89
C LEU A 93 -21.52 24.15 -18.33
N ILE A 94 -20.54 25.03 -18.08
CA ILE A 94 -20.60 26.43 -18.52
C ILE A 94 -20.71 26.49 -20.06
N ALA A 95 -19.86 25.77 -20.79
CA ALA A 95 -19.89 25.77 -22.25
C ALA A 95 -21.22 25.25 -22.83
N ALA A 96 -21.82 24.24 -22.21
CA ALA A 96 -23.13 23.70 -22.59
C ALA A 96 -24.27 24.70 -22.33
N ILE A 97 -24.23 25.41 -21.19
CA ILE A 97 -25.23 26.45 -20.85
C ILE A 97 -25.10 27.65 -21.79
N SER A 98 -23.88 28.14 -22.03
CA SER A 98 -23.62 29.29 -22.89
C SER A 98 -24.03 29.05 -24.35
N ASN A 99 -23.97 27.81 -24.81
CA ASN A 99 -24.32 27.41 -26.18
C ASN A 99 -25.60 26.57 -26.26
N ALA A 100 -26.49 26.67 -25.27
CA ALA A 100 -27.65 25.79 -25.12
C ALA A 100 -28.52 25.68 -26.38
N LYS A 101 -28.69 26.78 -27.14
CA LYS A 101 -29.46 26.78 -28.40
C LYS A 101 -28.79 25.93 -29.50
N ALA A 102 -27.47 25.97 -29.64
CA ALA A 102 -26.73 25.15 -30.61
C ALA A 102 -26.66 23.68 -30.15
N PHE A 103 -26.60 23.47 -28.83
CA PHE A 103 -26.48 22.15 -28.21
C PHE A 103 -27.77 21.32 -28.29
N LEU A 104 -28.94 21.97 -28.12
CA LEU A 104 -30.26 21.32 -28.22
C LEU A 104 -30.65 20.96 -29.67
N PHE A 105 -30.07 21.64 -30.67
CA PHE A 105 -30.47 21.51 -32.08
C PHE A 105 -29.49 20.71 -32.96
N GLN A 106 -28.36 20.23 -32.43
CA GLN A 106 -27.40 19.43 -33.21
C GLN A 106 -27.29 17.96 -32.76
N ASN A 107 -27.19 17.11 -33.79
CA ASN A 107 -26.68 15.73 -33.87
C ASN A 107 -26.73 14.89 -32.58
N ILE A 108 -27.61 13.88 -32.54
CA ILE A 108 -27.75 12.86 -31.47
C ILE A 108 -26.40 12.30 -30.99
N PHE A 109 -25.44 12.16 -31.89
CA PHE A 109 -24.11 11.64 -31.59
C PHE A 109 -23.29 12.54 -30.63
N GLU A 110 -23.38 13.87 -30.77
CA GLU A 110 -22.66 14.80 -29.90
C GLU A 110 -23.29 14.86 -28.50
N GLN A 111 -24.61 14.72 -28.42
CA GLN A 111 -25.31 14.58 -27.14
C GLN A 111 -24.87 13.30 -26.41
N PHE A 112 -24.77 12.17 -27.12
CA PHE A 112 -24.29 10.92 -26.54
C PHE A 112 -22.85 11.02 -26.02
N ARG A 113 -21.94 11.64 -26.78
CA ARG A 113 -20.55 11.90 -26.36
C ARG A 113 -20.49 12.74 -25.10
N PHE A 114 -21.28 13.81 -25.02
CA PHE A 114 -21.37 14.65 -23.83
C PHE A 114 -21.81 13.84 -22.61
N TRP A 115 -22.90 13.07 -22.72
CA TRP A 115 -23.38 12.23 -21.62
C TRP A 115 -22.35 11.19 -21.19
N LEU A 116 -21.63 10.57 -22.13
CA LEU A 116 -20.54 9.66 -21.82
C LEU A 116 -19.44 10.33 -20.98
N ILE A 117 -19.00 11.54 -21.35
CA ILE A 117 -17.99 12.30 -20.61
C ILE A 117 -18.48 12.62 -19.19
N ILE A 118 -19.75 13.03 -19.04
CA ILE A 118 -20.35 13.30 -17.74
C ILE A 118 -20.35 12.04 -16.88
N ILE A 119 -20.85 10.92 -17.42
CA ILE A 119 -20.93 9.64 -16.70
C ILE A 119 -19.54 9.15 -16.30
N SER A 120 -18.56 9.16 -17.21
CA SER A 120 -17.19 8.72 -16.91
C SER A 120 -16.54 9.56 -15.82
N SER A 121 -16.79 10.87 -15.83
CA SER A 121 -16.26 11.80 -14.84
C SER A 121 -16.90 11.60 -13.47
N ILE A 122 -18.22 11.39 -13.41
CA ILE A 122 -18.93 11.05 -12.16
C ILE A 122 -18.41 9.72 -11.60
N LEU A 123 -18.27 8.69 -12.44
CA LEU A 123 -17.72 7.40 -12.05
C LEU A 123 -16.30 7.54 -11.49
N TYR A 124 -15.44 8.37 -12.10
CA TYR A 124 -14.10 8.64 -11.58
C TYR A 124 -14.14 9.28 -10.18
N VAL A 125 -15.00 10.28 -9.96
CA VAL A 125 -15.14 10.95 -8.65
C VAL A 125 -15.61 9.97 -7.57
N VAL A 126 -16.59 9.13 -7.88
CA VAL A 126 -17.14 8.12 -6.93
C VAL A 126 -16.07 7.07 -6.62
N THR A 127 -15.37 6.56 -7.64
CA THR A 127 -14.36 5.51 -7.47
C THR A 127 -13.08 6.01 -6.81
N ALA A 128 -12.67 7.27 -6.98
CA ALA A 128 -11.45 7.82 -6.38
C ALA A 128 -11.45 7.73 -4.84
N ARG A 129 -12.59 8.03 -4.19
CA ARG A 129 -12.74 7.89 -2.74
C ARG A 129 -12.72 6.42 -2.31
N TRP A 130 -13.32 5.54 -3.09
CA TRP A 130 -13.36 4.11 -2.82
C TRP A 130 -11.96 3.48 -2.94
N ILE A 131 -11.22 3.81 -4.00
CA ILE A 131 -9.83 3.39 -4.22
C ILE A 131 -8.95 3.84 -3.06
N TYR A 132 -9.08 5.10 -2.61
CA TYR A 132 -8.33 5.57 -1.44
C TYR A 132 -8.64 4.76 -0.18
N LYS A 133 -9.93 4.54 0.13
CA LYS A 133 -10.33 3.72 1.29
C LYS A 133 -9.78 2.30 1.20
N TYR A 134 -9.86 1.69 0.02
CA TYR A 134 -9.33 0.36 -0.23
C TYR A 134 -7.81 0.29 -0.03
N GLN A 135 -7.07 1.24 -0.61
CA GLN A 135 -5.61 1.33 -0.44
C GLN A 135 -5.24 1.53 1.03
N LYS A 136 -5.94 2.42 1.74
CA LYS A 136 -5.72 2.66 3.17
C LYS A 136 -5.97 1.41 3.99
N ARG A 137 -7.05 0.67 3.71
CA ARG A 137 -7.36 -0.60 4.38
C ARG A 137 -6.28 -1.64 4.15
N LYS A 138 -5.89 -1.87 2.88
CA LYS A 138 -4.83 -2.82 2.51
C LYS A 138 -3.49 -2.49 3.18
N PHE A 139 -3.16 -1.20 3.30
CA PHE A 139 -1.96 -0.76 4.00
C PHE A 139 -2.03 -1.07 5.50
N SER A 140 -3.19 -0.83 6.13
CA SER A 140 -3.43 -1.16 7.54
C SER A 140 -3.34 -2.66 7.80
N GLU A 141 -3.94 -3.48 6.92
CA GLU A 141 -3.87 -4.96 6.98
C GLU A 141 -2.41 -5.44 6.88
N ALA A 142 -1.64 -4.85 5.95
CA ALA A 142 -0.21 -5.18 5.81
C ALA A 142 0.61 -4.82 7.05
N ILE A 143 0.36 -3.66 7.67
CA ILE A 143 1.02 -3.28 8.94
C ILE A 143 0.66 -4.27 10.05
N LEU A 144 -0.62 -4.59 10.22
CA LEU A 144 -1.08 -5.52 11.26
C LEU A 144 -0.42 -6.89 11.11
N HIS A 145 -0.38 -7.41 9.89
CA HIS A 145 0.29 -8.66 9.58
C HIS A 145 1.79 -8.60 9.94
N LYS A 146 2.50 -7.52 9.61
CA LYS A 146 3.92 -7.36 9.98
C LYS A 146 4.11 -7.32 11.50
N ILE A 147 3.21 -6.66 12.24
CA ILE A 147 3.21 -6.62 13.71
C ILE A 147 3.02 -8.03 14.28
N GLU A 148 2.04 -8.77 13.77
CA GLU A 148 1.76 -10.15 14.21
C GLU A 148 2.96 -11.06 13.98
N LEU A 149 3.60 -10.98 12.81
CA LEU A 149 4.82 -11.75 12.52
C LEU A 149 5.97 -11.38 13.44
N LEU A 150 6.19 -10.10 13.74
CA LEU A 150 7.24 -9.69 14.67
C LEU A 150 7.01 -10.21 16.09
N LYS A 151 5.75 -10.34 16.53
CA LYS A 151 5.42 -10.93 17.83
C LYS A 151 5.84 -12.40 17.92
N LEU A 152 5.87 -13.14 16.81
CA LEU A 152 6.32 -14.55 16.80
C LEU A 152 7.79 -14.70 17.21
N LEU A 153 8.61 -13.68 16.97
CA LEU A 153 10.04 -13.72 17.31
C LEU A 153 10.27 -13.65 18.82
N ASP A 154 9.31 -13.14 19.59
CA ASP A 154 9.38 -12.97 21.05
C ASP A 154 10.75 -12.39 21.47
N LEU A 155 11.15 -11.31 20.79
CA LEU A 155 12.36 -10.57 21.10
C LEU A 155 11.99 -9.32 21.88
N PRO A 156 12.80 -8.90 22.87
CA PRO A 156 12.54 -7.69 23.63
C PRO A 156 12.47 -6.50 22.66
N ALA A 157 11.27 -5.92 22.56
CA ALA A 157 11.01 -4.84 21.63
C ALA A 157 11.70 -3.53 22.05
N PHE A 158 12.05 -3.40 23.35
CA PHE A 158 12.59 -2.18 23.96
C PHE A 158 13.43 -2.49 25.20
N ASP A 159 14.74 -2.23 25.11
CA ASP A 159 15.54 -1.79 26.25
C ASP A 159 16.00 -0.36 25.91
N ASN A 160 15.36 0.58 26.61
CA ASN A 160 15.75 1.97 26.94
C ASN A 160 14.51 2.83 27.13
#